data_AF-A0A2J0LM33-F1
#
_entry.id   AF-A0A2J0LM33-F1
#
_cell.length_a   1.000
_cell.length_b   1.000
_cell.length_c   1.000
_cell.angle_alpha   90.00
_cell.angle_beta   90.00
_cell.angle_gamma   90.00
#
_symmetry.space_group_name_H-M   'P 1'
#
loop_
_entity.id
_entity.type
_entity.pdbx_description
1 polymer ?
#
loop_
_entity_poly.entity_id
_entity_poly.type
_entity_poly.pdbx_seq_one_letter_code
_entity_poly.pdbx_strand_id
1 'polypeptide(L)' 'LINAGIKEIVIGDGYPDKMAKNFLKEADIKMRRVK' A
#
# COMPACT_ATOMS: atom_id res chain seq x y z
N LEU A 1 0.50 3.82 8.06
CA LEU A 1 0.52 2.40 7.64
C LEU A 1 1.84 1.75 8.05
N ILE A 2 2.96 2.23 7.50
CA ILE A 2 4.32 1.73 7.80
C ILE A 2 4.65 1.84 9.29
N ASN A 3 4.69 3.05 9.83
CA ASN A 3 5.01 3.28 11.25
C ASN A 3 3.94 2.72 12.21
N ALA A 4 2.76 2.41 11.69
CA ALA A 4 1.68 1.79 12.45
C ALA A 4 1.78 0.24 12.46
N GLY A 5 2.80 -0.34 11.82
CA GLY A 5 3.01 -1.79 11.77
C GLY A 5 2.06 -2.56 10.85
N ILE A 6 1.35 -1.88 9.95
CA ILE A 6 0.41 -2.52 9.01
C ILE A 6 1.20 -3.33 7.97
N LYS A 7 0.81 -4.59 7.79
CA LYS A 7 1.46 -5.53 6.85
C LYS A 7 0.73 -5.70 5.53
N GLU A 8 -0.54 -5.30 5.47
CA GLU A 8 -1.36 -5.46 4.27
C GLU A 8 -2.42 -4.38 4.15
N ILE A 9 -2.65 -3.92 2.93
CA ILE A 9 -3.72 -2.98 2.60
C ILE A 9 -4.49 -3.42 1.35
N VAL A 10 -5.79 -3.10 1.36
CA VAL A 10 -6.72 -3.37 0.26
C VAL A 10 -7.25 -2.04 -0.26
N ILE A 11 -7.28 -1.89 -1.58
CA ILE A 11 -7.54 -0.62 -2.24
C ILE A 11 -8.65 -0.78 -3.28
N GLY A 12 -9.68 0.06 -3.16
CA GLY A 12 -10.81 0.12 -4.10
C GLY A 12 -10.50 0.91 -5.38
N ASP A 13 -10.07 2.17 -5.27
CA ASP A 13 -9.75 3.00 -6.44
C ASP A 13 -8.85 4.21 -6.08
N GLY A 14 -8.30 4.90 -7.09
CA GLY A 14 -7.70 6.23 -7.02
C GLY A 14 -6.31 6.35 -6.38
N TYR A 15 -6.02 5.55 -5.37
CA TYR A 15 -4.76 5.55 -4.60
C TYR A 15 -4.11 4.15 -4.63
N PRO A 16 -2.79 3.96 -4.45
CA PRO A 16 -1.73 4.92 -4.30
C PRO A 16 -1.13 5.27 -5.67
N ASP A 17 -0.58 6.48 -5.75
CA ASP A 17 0.24 6.92 -6.87
C ASP A 17 1.58 6.15 -6.93
N LYS A 18 2.39 6.42 -7.96
CA LYS A 18 3.66 5.71 -8.18
C LYS A 18 4.63 5.88 -6.99
N MET A 19 4.63 7.06 -6.37
CA MET A 19 5.51 7.36 -5.23
C MET A 19 5.08 6.56 -3.99
N ALA A 20 3.79 6.61 -3.64
CA ALA A 20 3.25 5.88 -2.52
C ALA A 20 3.38 4.36 -2.68
N LYS A 21 3.23 3.83 -3.90
CA LYS A 21 3.53 2.42 -4.19
C LYS A 21 4.97 2.03 -3.88
N ASN A 22 5.93 2.89 -4.21
CA ASN A 22 7.33 2.62 -3.92
C ASN A 22 7.59 2.58 -2.41
N PHE A 23 7.07 3.56 -1.67
CA PHE A 23 7.21 3.57 -0.20
C PHE A 23 6.57 2.35 0.46
N LEU A 24 5.37 1.96 0.02
CA LEU A 24 4.68 0.78 0.56
C LEU A 24 5.44 -0.52 0.23
N LYS A 25 6.05 -0.60 -0.95
CA LYS A 25 6.89 -1.73 -1.36
C LYS A 25 8.19 -1.81 -0.57
N GLU A 26 8.88 -0.69 -0.37
CA GLU A 26 10.10 -0.61 0.45
C GLU A 26 9.85 -0.99 1.91
N ALA A 27 8.64 -0.71 2.40
CA ALA A 27 8.21 -1.09 3.75
C ALA A 27 7.64 -2.52 3.87
N ASP A 28 7.74 -3.34 2.81
CA ASP A 28 7.22 -4.72 2.75
C ASP A 28 5.73 -4.84 3.11
N ILE A 29 4.93 -3.87 2.65
CA ILE A 29 3.48 -3.88 2.83
C ILE A 29 2.82 -4.51 1.62
N LYS A 30 2.05 -5.58 1.85
CA LYS A 30 1.28 -6.25 0.80
C LYS A 30 0.14 -5.36 0.34
N MET A 31 -0.01 -5.19 -0.96
CA MET A 31 -1.08 -4.40 -1.56
C MET A 31 -1.99 -5.28 -2.40
N ARG A 32 -3.30 -5.23 -2.14
CA ARG A 32 -4.34 -5.86 -2.97
C ARG A 32 -5.27 -4.80 -3.53
N ARG A 33 -5.70 -4.97 -4.79
CA ARG A 33 -6.74 -4.16 -5.42
C ARG A 33 -8.04 -4.96 -5.48
N VAL A 34 -9.12 -4.35 -5.04
CA VAL A 34 -10.48 -4.86 -5.29
C VAL A 34 -11.01 -4.17 -6.53
N LYS A 35 -11.56 -4.95 -7.45
CA LYS A 35 -12.27 -4.46 -8.64
C LYS A 35 -13.67 -4.00 -8.28
#